data_AF-A0A1R3UL88-F1
#
_entry.id   AF-A0A1R3UL88-F1
#
_cell.length_a   1.000
_cell.length_b   1.000
_cell.length_c   1.000
_cell.angle_alpha   90.00
_cell.angle_beta   90.00
_cell.angle_gamma   90.00
#
_symmetry.space_group_name_H-M   'P 1'
#
loop_
_entity.id
_entity.type
_entity.pdbx_description
1 polymer ?
#
loop_
_entity_poly.entity_id
_entity_poly.type
_entity_poly.pdbx_seq_one_letter_code
_entity_poly.pdbx_strand_id
1 'polypeptide(L)'
;MVIIAIVVVVAVVLAGGIAFAARSSILPARRTARLKQRFGTEYDHTVETHGDTAAAEQDLAERLDHRKGIELRELTDEERRTHTDTWASVQQEFVDDPVRAVHDARGLVETIMRDAGYPDVPTVTADDDGFERLAKVLSVDHPTAVADFRRTHAAGHLAEADQEQTENLREALVAYRGLTDSLLGGLPPRKEPAPAGERAVESTTEEGQ
;
A
#
# COMPACT_ATOMS: atom_id res chain seq x y z
N MET A 1 29.75 -14.48 56.83
CA MET A 1 30.35 -14.43 55.46
C MET A 1 29.42 -15.06 54.43
N VAL A 2 29.08 -16.35 54.53
CA VAL A 2 28.21 -17.05 53.55
C VAL A 2 26.82 -16.42 53.38
N ILE A 3 26.15 -16.05 54.48
CA ILE A 3 24.80 -15.44 54.45
C ILE A 3 24.81 -14.09 53.73
N ILE A 4 25.85 -13.26 53.93
CA ILE A 4 25.97 -11.95 53.30
C ILE A 4 26.18 -12.10 51.79
N ALA A 5 26.97 -13.09 51.35
CA ALA A 5 27.19 -13.37 49.93
C ALA A 5 25.88 -13.79 49.22
N ILE A 6 25.06 -14.62 49.86
CA ILE A 6 23.76 -15.06 49.31
C ILE A 6 22.81 -13.87 49.13
N VAL A 7 22.72 -12.97 50.12
CA VAL A 7 21.85 -11.79 50.05
C VAL A 7 22.25 -10.85 48.91
N VAL A 8 23.56 -10.65 48.70
CA VAL A 8 24.07 -9.81 47.60
C VAL A 8 23.73 -10.41 46.24
N VAL A 9 23.89 -11.72 46.06
CA VAL A 9 23.55 -12.40 44.80
C VAL A 9 22.05 -12.29 44.50
N VAL A 10 21.20 -12.51 45.50
CA VAL A 10 19.73 -12.39 45.35
C VAL A 10 19.34 -10.95 45.00
N ALA A 11 19.94 -9.94 45.63
CA ALA A 11 19.67 -8.54 45.32
C ALA A 11 20.09 -8.15 43.90
N VAL A 12 21.23 -8.65 43.41
CA VAL A 12 21.71 -8.42 42.03
C VAL A 12 20.78 -9.10 41.00
N VAL A 13 20.32 -10.31 41.29
CA VAL A 13 19.37 -11.03 40.43
C VAL A 13 18.02 -10.33 40.38
N LEU A 14 17.49 -9.87 41.53
CA LEU A 14 16.24 -9.09 41.56
C LEU A 14 16.39 -7.74 40.84
N ALA A 15 17.48 -7.01 41.07
CA ALA A 15 17.73 -5.73 40.41
C ALA A 15 17.88 -5.89 38.89
N GLY A 16 18.56 -6.96 38.44
CA GLY A 16 18.68 -7.31 37.03
C GLY A 16 17.34 -7.70 36.39
N GLY A 17 16.52 -8.48 37.11
CA GLY A 17 15.18 -8.88 36.65
C GLY A 17 14.22 -7.69 36.51
N ILE A 18 14.24 -6.76 37.45
CA ILE A 18 13.40 -5.55 37.41
C ILE A 18 13.84 -4.61 36.29
N ALA A 19 15.15 -4.45 36.05
CA ALA A 19 15.66 -3.64 34.94
C ALA A 19 15.31 -4.24 33.56
N PHE A 20 15.29 -5.56 33.43
CA PHE A 20 14.87 -6.26 32.21
C PHE A 20 13.36 -6.13 31.96
N ALA A 21 12.54 -6.30 32.99
CA ALA A 21 11.08 -6.17 32.91
C ALA A 21 10.60 -4.71 32.68
N ALA A 22 11.30 -3.72 33.26
CA ALA A 22 11.01 -2.31 33.02
C ALA A 22 11.36 -1.89 31.58
N ARG A 23 12.40 -2.50 30.99
CA ARG A 23 12.78 -2.30 29.59
C ARG A 23 11.78 -2.94 28.64
N SER A 24 11.18 -4.09 28.99
CA SER A 24 10.22 -4.79 28.13
C SER A 24 8.84 -4.14 28.05
N SER A 25 8.48 -3.21 28.96
CA SER A 25 7.11 -2.67 29.03
C SER A 25 6.93 -1.30 28.35
N ILE A 26 8.00 -0.51 28.21
CA ILE A 26 7.95 0.87 27.67
C ILE A 26 8.47 0.97 26.22
N LEU A 27 9.41 0.09 25.84
CA LEU A 27 9.91 -0.02 24.47
C LEU A 27 8.91 -0.57 23.43
N PRO A 28 8.06 -1.58 23.72
CA PRO A 28 7.12 -2.10 22.72
C PRO A 28 6.11 -1.02 22.31
N ALA A 29 5.50 -0.32 23.26
CA ALA A 29 4.49 0.70 22.96
C ALA A 29 5.00 1.80 22.00
N ARG A 30 6.27 2.23 22.15
CA ARG A 30 6.88 3.20 21.24
C ARG A 30 7.18 2.64 19.86
N ARG A 31 7.59 1.37 19.78
CA ARG A 31 7.83 0.68 18.50
C ARG A 31 6.51 0.48 17.75
N THR A 32 5.50 -0.05 18.43
CA THR A 32 4.13 -0.20 17.90
C THR A 32 3.60 1.12 17.37
N ALA A 33 3.69 2.20 18.16
CA ALA A 33 3.22 3.52 17.75
C ALA A 33 3.93 4.04 16.49
N ARG A 34 5.25 3.81 16.36
CA ARG A 34 6.01 4.20 15.16
C ARG A 34 5.62 3.37 13.94
N LEU A 35 5.43 2.07 14.09
CA LEU A 35 4.99 1.19 12.99
C LEU A 35 3.58 1.57 12.54
N LYS A 36 2.64 1.76 13.47
CA LYS A 36 1.29 2.26 13.18
C LYS A 36 1.31 3.62 12.49
N GLN A 37 2.14 4.55 12.96
CA GLN A 37 2.27 5.87 12.34
C GLN A 37 2.82 5.79 10.91
N ARG A 38 3.77 4.87 10.65
CA ARG A 38 4.43 4.73 9.35
C ARG A 38 3.57 3.97 8.33
N PHE A 39 2.97 2.85 8.73
CA PHE A 39 2.24 1.95 7.85
C PHE A 39 0.73 2.23 7.82
N GLY A 40 0.19 2.91 8.84
CA GLY A 40 -1.25 3.20 8.92
C GLY A 40 -2.08 1.93 8.86
N THR A 41 -3.04 1.88 7.95
CA THR A 41 -3.93 0.72 7.73
C THR A 41 -3.16 -0.56 7.34
N GLU A 42 -1.99 -0.46 6.72
CA GLU A 42 -1.16 -1.65 6.41
C GLU A 42 -0.67 -2.33 7.70
N TYR A 43 -0.53 -1.60 8.81
CA TYR A 43 -0.25 -2.21 10.11
C TYR A 43 -1.40 -3.15 10.51
N ASP A 44 -2.63 -2.65 10.48
CA ASP A 44 -3.80 -3.40 10.92
C ASP A 44 -4.02 -4.62 10.02
N HIS A 45 -3.85 -4.45 8.71
CA HIS A 45 -3.88 -5.55 7.75
C HIS A 45 -2.80 -6.61 8.05
N THR A 46 -1.56 -6.20 8.28
CA THR A 46 -0.48 -7.17 8.58
C THR A 46 -0.74 -7.92 9.88
N VAL A 47 -1.32 -7.26 10.90
CA VAL A 47 -1.75 -7.93 12.14
C VAL A 47 -2.84 -8.96 11.87
N GLU A 48 -3.83 -8.63 11.04
CA GLU A 48 -4.89 -9.55 10.64
C GLU A 48 -4.34 -10.76 9.88
N THR A 49 -3.45 -10.54 8.90
CA THR A 49 -2.82 -11.59 8.10
C THR A 49 -2.00 -12.56 8.95
N HIS A 50 -1.22 -12.04 9.90
CA HIS A 50 -0.36 -12.88 10.74
C HIS A 50 -1.11 -13.52 11.92
N GLY A 51 -2.24 -12.95 12.37
CA GLY A 51 -2.97 -13.38 13.56
C GLY A 51 -2.22 -13.16 14.88
N ASP A 52 -0.99 -12.64 14.83
CA ASP A 52 -0.14 -12.33 15.97
C ASP A 52 0.52 -10.96 15.76
N THR A 53 0.38 -10.09 16.76
CA THR A 53 0.95 -8.74 16.72
C THR A 53 2.47 -8.77 16.73
N ALA A 54 3.11 -9.72 17.44
CA ALA A 54 4.57 -9.77 17.51
C ALA A 54 5.17 -10.16 16.14
N ALA A 55 4.61 -11.18 15.49
CA ALA A 55 4.99 -11.58 14.13
C ALA A 55 4.76 -10.45 13.10
N ALA A 56 3.61 -9.78 13.15
CA ALA A 56 3.31 -8.65 12.25
C ALA A 56 4.29 -7.48 12.42
N GLU A 57 4.58 -7.09 13.66
CA GLU A 57 5.55 -6.03 13.91
C GLU A 57 6.97 -6.41 13.50
N GLN A 58 7.33 -7.70 13.60
CA GLN A 58 8.60 -8.20 13.11
C GLN A 58 8.68 -8.08 11.59
N ASP A 59 7.68 -8.56 10.85
CA ASP A 59 7.63 -8.45 9.38
C ASP A 59 7.72 -6.98 8.93
N LEU A 60 6.92 -6.08 9.51
CA LEU A 60 6.97 -4.65 9.19
C LEU A 60 8.34 -4.02 9.50
N ALA A 61 8.98 -4.43 10.59
CA ALA A 61 10.31 -3.97 10.94
C ALA A 61 11.38 -4.50 9.97
N GLU A 62 11.26 -5.74 9.51
CA GLU A 62 12.14 -6.34 8.50
C GLU A 62 11.98 -5.62 7.15
N ARG A 63 10.75 -5.27 6.73
CA ARG A 63 10.52 -4.44 5.53
C ARG A 63 11.21 -3.08 5.65
N LEU A 64 11.11 -2.42 6.80
CA LEU A 64 11.83 -1.16 7.04
C LEU A 64 13.34 -1.35 7.03
N ASP A 65 13.85 -2.46 7.56
CA ASP A 65 15.28 -2.74 7.59
C ASP A 65 15.83 -3.01 6.19
N HIS A 66 15.12 -3.81 5.38
CA HIS A 66 15.45 -4.04 3.98
C HIS A 66 15.45 -2.73 3.18
N ARG A 67 14.49 -1.84 3.45
CA ARG A 67 14.45 -0.52 2.83
C ARG A 67 15.66 0.37 3.19
N LYS A 68 16.34 0.14 4.33
CA LYS A 68 17.50 0.96 4.73
C LYS A 68 18.67 0.73 3.77
N GLY A 69 19.30 1.81 3.35
CA GLY A 69 20.44 1.76 2.44
C GLY A 69 20.06 1.61 0.96
N ILE A 70 18.76 1.44 0.65
CA ILE A 70 18.25 1.59 -0.71
C ILE A 70 17.99 3.08 -0.95
N GLU A 71 18.70 3.68 -1.89
CA GLU A 71 18.41 5.02 -2.37
C GLU A 71 17.53 4.92 -3.62
N LEU A 72 16.24 5.24 -3.45
CA LEU A 72 15.33 5.37 -4.58
C LEU A 72 15.64 6.67 -5.32
N ARG A 73 15.52 6.61 -6.63
CA ARG A 73 15.76 7.73 -7.53
C ARG A 73 14.46 8.47 -7.80
N GLU A 74 14.51 9.79 -7.73
CA GLU A 74 13.44 10.61 -8.27
C GLU A 74 13.42 10.52 -9.81
N LEU A 75 12.25 10.19 -10.35
CA LEU A 75 12.06 10.21 -11.79
C LEU A 75 12.25 11.64 -12.32
N THR A 76 12.77 11.78 -13.53
CA THR A 76 12.81 13.06 -14.24
C THR A 76 11.40 13.42 -14.73
N ASP A 77 11.18 14.69 -15.06
CA ASP A 77 9.90 15.13 -15.64
C ASP A 77 9.57 14.40 -16.94
N GLU A 78 10.59 14.07 -17.74
CA GLU A 78 10.43 13.36 -19.01
C GLU A 78 10.04 11.88 -18.80
N GLU A 79 10.64 11.21 -17.81
CA GLU A 79 10.25 9.85 -17.44
C GLU A 79 8.82 9.83 -16.88
N ARG A 80 8.49 10.76 -15.96
CA ARG A 80 7.11 10.92 -15.46
C ARG A 80 6.10 11.11 -16.59
N ARG A 81 6.42 11.99 -17.55
CA ARG A 81 5.58 12.24 -18.73
C ARG A 81 5.41 10.97 -19.56
N THR A 82 6.50 10.27 -19.85
CA THR A 82 6.49 9.02 -20.63
C THR A 82 5.61 7.94 -19.97
N HIS A 83 5.72 7.76 -18.65
CA HIS A 83 4.88 6.81 -17.93
C HIS A 83 3.42 7.26 -17.85
N THR A 84 3.17 8.56 -17.71
CA THR A 84 1.81 9.12 -17.74
C THR A 84 1.13 8.89 -19.08
N ASP A 85 1.86 9.10 -20.19
CA ASP A 85 1.37 8.85 -21.54
C ASP A 85 1.11 7.35 -21.75
N THR A 86 1.98 6.48 -21.24
CA THR A 86 1.79 5.02 -21.28
C THR A 86 0.54 4.61 -20.51
N TRP A 87 0.32 5.17 -19.31
CA TRP A 87 -0.90 4.94 -18.52
C TRP A 87 -2.17 5.40 -19.24
N ALA A 88 -2.10 6.50 -20.02
CA ALA A 88 -3.22 6.94 -20.83
C ALA A 88 -3.55 5.91 -21.93
N SER A 89 -2.54 5.36 -22.60
CA SER A 89 -2.73 4.29 -23.60
C SER A 89 -3.34 3.03 -23.00
N VAL A 90 -2.88 2.61 -21.81
CA VAL A 90 -3.46 1.45 -21.09
C VAL A 90 -4.95 1.64 -20.81
N GLN A 91 -5.36 2.83 -20.37
CA GLN A 91 -6.79 3.12 -20.12
C GLN A 91 -7.62 3.10 -21.41
N GLN A 92 -7.06 3.49 -22.55
CA GLN A 92 -7.75 3.43 -23.84
C GLN A 92 -7.92 1.97 -24.30
N GLU A 93 -6.86 1.16 -24.19
CA GLU A 93 -6.89 -0.26 -24.56
C GLU A 93 -7.93 -1.03 -23.73
N PHE A 94 -8.22 -0.63 -22.49
CA PHE A 94 -9.18 -1.33 -21.62
C PHE A 94 -10.59 -1.45 -22.23
N VAL A 95 -10.99 -0.52 -23.10
CA VAL A 95 -12.30 -0.57 -23.76
C VAL A 95 -12.36 -1.72 -24.77
N ASP A 96 -11.25 -1.97 -25.46
CA ASP A 96 -11.15 -2.94 -26.55
C ASP A 96 -10.64 -4.32 -26.07
N ASP A 97 -9.64 -4.33 -25.18
CA ASP A 97 -9.03 -5.52 -24.57
C ASP A 97 -8.75 -5.29 -23.06
N PRO A 98 -9.76 -5.54 -22.20
CA PRO A 98 -9.63 -5.37 -20.75
C PRO A 98 -8.53 -6.23 -20.11
N VAL A 99 -8.30 -7.44 -20.63
CA VAL A 99 -7.30 -8.38 -20.09
C VAL A 99 -5.89 -7.88 -20.39
N ARG A 100 -5.63 -7.47 -21.63
CA ARG A 100 -4.34 -6.86 -22.00
C ARG A 100 -4.10 -5.57 -21.24
N ALA A 101 -5.11 -4.70 -21.11
CA ALA A 101 -4.94 -3.45 -20.38
C ALA A 101 -4.53 -3.65 -18.92
N VAL A 102 -5.14 -4.61 -18.20
CA VAL A 102 -4.72 -4.94 -16.83
C VAL A 102 -3.30 -5.54 -16.79
N HIS A 103 -2.95 -6.39 -17.77
CA HIS A 103 -1.60 -6.90 -17.92
C HIS A 103 -0.57 -5.76 -18.09
N ASP A 104 -0.87 -4.80 -18.96
CA ASP A 104 0.03 -3.70 -19.28
C ASP A 104 0.10 -2.67 -18.14
N ALA A 105 -1.00 -2.48 -17.39
CA ALA A 105 -1.02 -1.71 -16.15
C ALA A 105 -0.03 -2.26 -15.12
N ARG A 106 -0.05 -3.59 -14.89
CA ARG A 106 0.91 -4.28 -14.02
C ARG A 106 2.34 -4.09 -14.52
N GLY A 107 2.58 -4.28 -15.82
CA GLY A 107 3.91 -4.09 -16.43
C GLY A 107 4.43 -2.65 -16.36
N LEU A 108 3.53 -1.67 -16.39
CA LEU A 108 3.88 -0.26 -16.20
C LEU A 108 4.33 -0.01 -14.76
N VAL A 109 3.64 -0.53 -13.75
CA VAL A 109 4.06 -0.41 -12.34
C VAL A 109 5.45 -1.00 -12.14
N GLU A 110 5.72 -2.20 -12.67
CA GLU A 110 7.05 -2.81 -12.61
C GLU A 110 8.13 -1.95 -13.29
N THR A 111 7.80 -1.33 -14.43
CA THR A 111 8.72 -0.44 -15.15
C THR A 111 9.02 0.82 -14.35
N ILE A 112 8.00 1.47 -13.80
CA ILE A 112 8.17 2.66 -12.94
C ILE A 112 9.01 2.32 -11.71
N MET A 113 8.78 1.17 -11.07
CA MET A 113 9.59 0.72 -9.93
C MET A 113 11.06 0.53 -10.32
N ARG A 114 11.34 -0.12 -11.46
CA ARG A 114 12.72 -0.27 -11.95
C ARG A 114 13.37 1.09 -12.20
N ASP A 115 12.65 2.00 -12.84
CA ASP A 115 13.19 3.33 -13.15
C ASP A 115 13.42 4.13 -11.87
N ALA A 116 12.53 4.04 -10.88
CA ALA A 116 12.70 4.64 -9.55
C ALA A 116 13.77 3.95 -8.68
N GLY A 117 14.42 2.89 -9.17
CA GLY A 117 15.56 2.25 -8.49
C GLY A 117 15.16 1.26 -7.39
N TYR A 118 13.94 0.71 -7.42
CA TYR A 118 13.58 -0.38 -6.51
C TYR A 118 14.42 -1.63 -6.83
N PRO A 119 15.08 -2.25 -5.83
CA PRO A 119 15.76 -3.51 -6.04
C PRO A 119 14.77 -4.67 -6.10
N ASP A 120 15.20 -5.77 -6.72
CA ASP A 120 14.49 -7.05 -6.74
C ASP A 120 13.00 -6.93 -7.12
N VAL A 121 12.68 -6.04 -8.07
CA VAL A 121 11.30 -5.83 -8.56
C VAL A 121 10.74 -7.19 -8.96
N PRO A 122 9.74 -7.71 -8.23
CA PRO A 122 9.24 -9.04 -8.47
C PRO A 122 8.58 -9.07 -9.85
N THR A 123 8.76 -10.16 -10.59
CA THR A 123 7.82 -10.46 -11.66
C THR A 123 6.47 -10.70 -11.00
N VAL A 124 5.57 -9.73 -11.15
CA VAL A 124 4.25 -9.77 -10.54
C VAL A 124 3.44 -10.72 -11.39
N THR A 125 2.99 -11.82 -10.82
CA THR A 125 2.04 -12.73 -11.47
C THR A 125 0.64 -12.15 -11.34
N ALA A 126 -0.28 -12.57 -12.21
CA ALA A 126 -1.68 -12.13 -12.14
C ALA A 126 -2.47 -12.79 -10.98
N ASP A 127 -1.79 -13.59 -10.16
CA ASP A 127 -2.36 -14.26 -9.00
C ASP A 127 -2.18 -13.43 -7.71
N ASP A 128 -2.87 -13.86 -6.65
CA ASP A 128 -2.84 -13.22 -5.34
C ASP A 128 -1.43 -13.14 -4.76
N ASP A 129 -0.59 -14.14 -5.01
CA ASP A 129 0.79 -14.13 -4.53
C ASP A 129 1.61 -13.02 -5.20
N GLY A 130 1.41 -12.79 -6.49
CA GLY A 130 2.02 -11.69 -7.23
C GLY A 130 1.59 -10.34 -6.66
N PHE A 131 0.28 -10.18 -6.47
CA PHE A 131 -0.31 -9.00 -5.84
C PHE A 131 0.30 -8.72 -4.46
N GLU A 132 0.37 -9.73 -3.60
CA GLU A 132 0.93 -9.61 -2.25
C GLU A 132 2.41 -9.22 -2.26
N ARG A 133 3.21 -9.80 -3.15
CA ARG A 133 4.63 -9.42 -3.29
C ARG A 133 4.78 -7.95 -3.66
N LEU A 134 3.98 -7.47 -4.62
CA LEU A 134 3.99 -6.07 -5.03
C LEU A 134 3.60 -5.14 -3.88
N ALA A 135 2.51 -5.45 -3.18
CA ALA A 135 2.03 -4.70 -2.03
C ALA A 135 3.10 -4.61 -0.92
N LYS A 136 3.78 -5.72 -0.62
CA LYS A 136 4.86 -5.76 0.38
C LYS A 136 6.01 -4.83 0.03
N VAL A 137 6.49 -4.84 -1.21
CA VAL A 137 7.61 -3.98 -1.65
C VAL A 137 7.24 -2.50 -1.53
N LEU A 138 6.03 -2.13 -1.95
CA LEU A 138 5.60 -0.72 -1.97
C LEU A 138 5.13 -0.20 -0.61
N SER A 139 4.75 -1.07 0.32
CA SER A 139 4.13 -0.69 1.60
C SER A 139 4.97 0.25 2.46
N VAL A 140 6.29 0.25 2.29
CA VAL A 140 7.20 1.07 3.10
C VAL A 140 7.23 2.54 2.66
N ASP A 141 7.17 2.77 1.34
CA ASP A 141 7.27 4.08 0.71
C ASP A 141 5.89 4.65 0.33
N HIS A 142 4.93 3.78 0.04
CA HIS A 142 3.58 4.12 -0.41
C HIS A 142 2.48 3.41 0.42
N PRO A 143 2.47 3.54 1.76
CA PRO A 143 1.57 2.79 2.64
C PRO A 143 0.08 3.04 2.35
N THR A 144 -0.29 4.29 2.05
CA THR A 144 -1.68 4.64 1.73
C THR A 144 -2.12 4.04 0.40
N ALA A 145 -1.28 4.12 -0.64
CA ALA A 145 -1.59 3.55 -1.94
C ALA A 145 -1.71 2.02 -1.89
N VAL A 146 -0.87 1.35 -1.08
CA VAL A 146 -0.97 -0.09 -0.85
C VAL A 146 -2.25 -0.45 -0.11
N ALA A 147 -2.65 0.31 0.91
CA ALA A 147 -3.92 0.08 1.60
C ALA A 147 -5.12 0.18 0.64
N ASP A 148 -5.11 1.17 -0.26
CA ASP A 148 -6.14 1.33 -1.28
C ASP A 148 -6.09 0.19 -2.31
N PHE A 149 -4.90 -0.19 -2.77
CA PHE A 149 -4.66 -1.32 -3.66
C PHE A 149 -5.27 -2.61 -3.11
N ARG A 150 -5.00 -2.93 -1.84
CA ARG A 150 -5.58 -4.09 -1.13
C ARG A 150 -7.10 -4.04 -1.05
N ARG A 151 -7.65 -2.88 -0.68
CA ARG A 151 -9.10 -2.70 -0.57
C ARG A 151 -9.81 -2.90 -1.91
N THR A 152 -9.28 -2.30 -2.98
CA THR A 152 -9.84 -2.44 -4.32
C THR A 152 -9.73 -3.87 -4.84
N HIS A 153 -8.59 -4.53 -4.62
CA HIS A 153 -8.41 -5.93 -5.03
C HIS A 153 -9.36 -6.88 -4.30
N ALA A 154 -9.50 -6.72 -2.98
CA ALA A 154 -10.44 -7.52 -2.20
C ALA A 154 -11.89 -7.33 -2.66
N ALA A 155 -12.29 -6.10 -3.03
CA ALA A 155 -13.62 -5.83 -3.58
C ALA A 155 -13.85 -6.55 -4.92
N GLY A 156 -12.85 -6.54 -5.81
CA GLY A 156 -12.89 -7.29 -7.08
C GLY A 156 -13.02 -8.81 -6.85
N HIS A 157 -12.26 -9.37 -5.91
CA HIS A 157 -12.38 -10.80 -5.56
C HIS A 157 -13.74 -11.18 -5.01
N LEU A 158 -14.37 -10.32 -4.22
CA LEU A 158 -15.73 -10.56 -3.75
C LEU A 158 -16.74 -10.53 -4.90
N ALA A 159 -16.53 -9.68 -5.91
CA ALA A 159 -17.38 -9.61 -7.11
C ALA A 159 -17.19 -10.81 -8.07
N GLU A 160 -16.03 -11.49 -8.08
CA GLU A 160 -15.84 -12.77 -8.77
C GLU A 160 -16.82 -13.85 -8.32
N ALA A 161 -17.14 -13.88 -7.01
CA ALA A 161 -18.09 -14.83 -6.46
C ALA A 161 -19.52 -14.60 -6.98
N ASP A 162 -19.84 -13.37 -7.42
CA ASP A 162 -21.18 -12.91 -7.80
C ASP A 162 -21.38 -12.72 -9.33
N GLN A 163 -20.38 -13.06 -10.17
CA GLN A 163 -20.45 -13.26 -11.65
C GLN A 163 -20.26 -12.05 -12.62
N GLU A 164 -19.25 -11.18 -12.46
CA GLU A 164 -18.87 -10.23 -13.54
C GLU A 164 -17.35 -10.13 -13.79
N GLN A 165 -16.81 -10.94 -14.72
CA GLN A 165 -15.38 -10.91 -15.10
C GLN A 165 -14.86 -9.53 -15.52
N THR A 166 -15.67 -8.72 -16.20
CA THR A 166 -15.26 -7.39 -16.68
C THR A 166 -15.18 -6.35 -15.55
N GLU A 167 -16.04 -6.46 -14.54
CA GLU A 167 -15.99 -5.56 -13.37
C GLU A 167 -14.73 -5.83 -12.55
N ASN A 168 -14.32 -7.08 -12.43
CA ASN A 168 -13.09 -7.44 -11.73
C ASN A 168 -11.84 -6.88 -12.43
N LEU A 169 -11.83 -6.91 -13.77
CA LEU A 169 -10.76 -6.28 -14.55
C LEU A 169 -10.77 -4.75 -14.39
N ARG A 170 -11.95 -4.12 -14.26
CA ARG A 170 -12.06 -2.69 -13.98
C ARG A 170 -11.49 -2.35 -12.62
N GLU A 171 -11.83 -3.12 -11.58
CA GLU A 171 -11.31 -2.92 -10.23
C GLU A 171 -9.80 -3.16 -10.17
N ALA A 172 -9.29 -4.21 -10.83
CA ALA A 172 -7.85 -4.43 -10.97
C ALA A 172 -7.15 -3.23 -11.62
N LEU A 173 -7.72 -2.66 -12.69
CA LEU A 173 -7.18 -1.46 -13.34
C LEU A 173 -7.19 -0.25 -12.39
N VAL A 174 -8.26 -0.08 -11.58
CA VAL A 174 -8.33 0.98 -10.56
C VAL A 174 -7.24 0.78 -9.49
N ALA A 175 -7.01 -0.45 -9.06
CA ALA A 175 -5.97 -0.79 -8.10
C ALA A 175 -4.58 -0.38 -8.64
N TYR A 176 -4.24 -0.78 -9.87
CA TYR A 176 -2.96 -0.40 -10.50
C TYR A 176 -2.85 1.11 -10.77
N ARG A 177 -3.97 1.81 -11.01
CA ARG A 177 -3.98 3.28 -11.12
C ARG A 177 -3.46 3.93 -9.85
N GLY A 178 -3.96 3.49 -8.69
CA GLY A 178 -3.57 4.05 -7.40
C GLY A 178 -2.07 3.91 -7.13
N LEU A 179 -1.51 2.75 -7.48
CA LEU A 179 -0.06 2.53 -7.37
C LEU A 179 0.73 3.41 -8.36
N THR A 180 0.29 3.48 -9.62
CA THR A 180 0.92 4.31 -10.65
C THR A 180 0.92 5.77 -10.25
N ASP A 181 -0.22 6.27 -9.75
CA ASP A 181 -0.39 7.64 -9.27
C ASP A 181 0.60 7.95 -8.14
N SER A 182 0.65 7.07 -7.14
CA SER A 182 1.54 7.21 -5.99
C SER A 182 3.02 7.16 -6.38
N LEU A 183 3.41 6.27 -7.29
CA LEU A 183 4.79 6.13 -7.75
C LEU A 183 5.27 7.32 -8.59
N LEU A 184 4.39 7.94 -9.37
CA LEU A 184 4.72 9.11 -10.18
C LEU A 184 4.66 10.42 -9.38
N GLY A 185 4.11 10.41 -8.16
CA GLY A 185 3.83 11.61 -7.37
C GLY A 185 2.59 12.37 -7.86
N GLY A 186 1.68 11.69 -8.55
CA GLY A 186 0.43 12.20 -9.10
C GLY A 186 0.29 11.99 -10.60
N LEU A 187 -0.81 11.39 -11.02
CA LEU A 187 -1.31 11.37 -12.39
C LEU A 187 -2.28 12.53 -12.61
N PRO A 188 -2.44 13.02 -13.85
CA PRO A 188 -3.53 13.93 -14.16
C PRO A 188 -4.88 13.29 -13.76
N PRO A 189 -5.82 14.10 -13.21
CA PRO A 189 -7.11 13.61 -12.80
C PRO A 189 -7.79 12.92 -13.97
N ARG A 190 -8.43 11.77 -13.71
CA ARG A 190 -9.31 11.12 -14.69
C ARG A 190 -10.30 12.19 -15.14
N LYS A 191 -10.40 12.46 -16.45
CA LYS A 191 -11.52 13.23 -16.99
C LYS A 191 -12.77 12.41 -16.71
N GLU A 192 -13.35 12.58 -15.53
CA GLU A 192 -14.71 12.14 -15.29
C GLU A 192 -15.59 12.87 -16.30
N PRO A 193 -16.55 12.19 -16.96
CA PRO A 193 -17.60 12.91 -17.65
C PRO A 193 -18.23 13.84 -16.63
N ALA A 194 -18.24 15.14 -16.94
CA ALA A 194 -18.89 16.14 -16.11
C ALA A 194 -20.28 15.62 -15.70
N PRO A 195 -20.69 15.77 -14.43
CA PRO A 195 -21.99 15.27 -13.99
C PRO A 195 -23.06 15.78 -14.94
N ALA A 196 -23.69 14.85 -15.66
CA ALA A 196 -24.81 15.13 -16.55
C ALA A 196 -26.02 15.47 -15.68
N GLY A 197 -26.06 16.68 -15.15
CA GLY A 197 -26.97 16.95 -14.04
C GLY A 197 -27.06 18.39 -13.58
N GLU A 198 -26.86 19.36 -14.46
CA GLU A 198 -27.43 20.69 -14.23
C GLU A 198 -28.03 21.20 -15.54
N ARG A 199 -29.08 20.52 -15.99
CA ARG A 199 -30.09 21.21 -16.80
C ARG A 199 -30.67 22.26 -15.86
N ALA A 200 -30.26 23.50 -16.09
CA ALA A 200 -30.89 24.68 -15.56
C ALA A 200 -32.40 24.45 -15.54
N VAL A 201 -32.96 24.34 -14.33
CA VAL A 201 -34.37 24.59 -14.12
C VAL A 201 -34.51 26.07 -14.36
N GLU A 202 -34.74 26.42 -15.62
CA GLU A 202 -35.21 27.72 -16.03
C GLU A 202 -36.53 27.93 -15.29
N SER A 203 -36.43 28.63 -14.16
CA SER A 203 -37.56 29.09 -13.38
C SER A 203 -38.30 30.11 -14.22
N THR A 204 -39.26 29.65 -15.03
CA THR A 204 -40.31 30.48 -15.60
C THR A 204 -41.15 30.97 -14.43
N THR A 205 -40.78 32.14 -13.91
CA THR A 205 -41.68 32.98 -13.14
C THR A 205 -42.74 33.49 -14.12
N GLU A 206 -43.88 32.79 -14.20
CA GLU A 206 -45.09 33.39 -14.74
C GLU A 206 -45.66 34.37 -13.71
N GLU A 207 -45.42 35.66 -13.99
CA GLU A 207 -46.22 36.77 -13.50
C GLU A 207 -47.63 36.73 -14.11
N GLY A 208 -48.65 36.82 -13.27
CA GLY A 208 -49.84 37.66 -13.48
C GLY A 208 -50.90 37.22 -14.50
N GLN A 209 -52.04 36.74 -13.99
CA GLN A 209 -53.34 37.47 -14.03
C GLN A 209 -54.42 36.73 -13.24
#